data_AF-A0A8T5WKB3-F1
#
_entry.id   AF-A0A8T5WKB3-F1
#
_cell.length_a   1.000
_cell.length_b   1.000
_cell.length_c   1.000
_cell.angle_alpha   90.00
_cell.angle_beta   90.00
_cell.angle_gamma   90.00
#
_symmetry.space_group_name_H-M   'P 1'
#
loop_
_entity.id
_entity.type
_entity.pdbx_description
1 polymer ?
#
loop_
_entity_poly.entity_id
_entity_poly.type
_entity_poly.pdbx_seq_one_letter_code
_entity_poly.pdbx_strand_id
1 'polypeptide(L)' 'ATKRVVVKRPDYAPPLANVATPNAVVTKGHRFDIYAGTPSVD' A
#
# COMPACT_ATOMS: atom_id res chain seq x y z
N ALA A 1 -9.81 6.23 3.81
CA ALA A 1 -8.84 6.51 4.90
C ALA A 1 -8.36 7.95 4.73
N THR A 2 -8.32 8.75 5.80
CA THR A 2 -8.02 10.18 5.71
C THR A 2 -6.54 10.50 5.51
N LYS A 3 -5.65 9.52 5.76
CA LYS A 3 -4.19 9.70 5.66
C LYS A 3 -3.52 8.69 4.73
N ARG A 4 -3.69 7.40 5.01
CA ARG A 4 -3.07 6.33 4.21
C ARG A 4 -3.87 5.04 4.22
N VAL A 5 -3.71 4.25 3.17
CA VAL A 5 -4.18 2.87 3.09
C VAL A 5 -2.96 1.96 3.04
N VAL A 6 -2.96 0.89 3.84
CA VAL A 6 -1.86 -0.06 3.92
C VAL A 6 -2.39 -1.43 3.51
N VAL A 7 -1.72 -2.08 2.55
CA VAL A 7 -2.16 -3.36 1.99
C VAL A 7 -1.04 -4.38 2.13
N LYS A 8 -1.30 -5.48 2.83
CA LYS A 8 -0.36 -6.61 2.92
C LYS A 8 -0.33 -7.39 1.59
N ARG A 9 0.85 -7.67 1.05
CA ARG A 9 1.07 -8.44 -0.19
C ARG A 9 2.17 -9.48 -0.02
N PRO A 10 1.98 -10.75 -0.42
CA PRO A 10 3.07 -11.71 -0.51
C PRO A 10 4.18 -11.24 -1.45
N ASP A 11 5.38 -11.81 -1.30
CA ASP A 11 6.48 -11.55 -2.23
C ASP A 11 6.08 -11.92 -3.67
N TYR A 12 6.54 -11.11 -4.63
CA TYR A 12 6.23 -11.20 -6.06
C TYR A 12 4.76 -11.08 -6.47
N ALA A 13 3.82 -10.96 -5.53
CA ALA A 13 2.44 -10.67 -5.88
C ALA A 13 2.35 -9.30 -6.57
N PRO A 14 1.57 -9.16 -7.66
CA PRO A 14 1.30 -7.87 -8.30
C PRO A 14 0.74 -6.85 -7.28
N PRO A 15 0.78 -5.54 -7.54
CA PRO A 15 0.13 -4.56 -6.66
C PRO A 15 -1.40 -4.70 -6.68
N LEU A 16 -2.07 -4.14 -5.67
CA LEU A 16 -3.54 -4.19 -5.60
C LEU A 16 -4.15 -3.40 -6.76
N ALA A 17 -5.10 -4.01 -7.48
CA ALA A 17 -5.74 -3.43 -8.66
C ALA A 17 -4.75 -2.93 -9.74
N ASN A 18 -3.54 -3.51 -9.80
CA ASN A 18 -2.44 -3.09 -10.67
C ASN A 18 -1.97 -1.63 -10.46
N VAL A 19 -2.31 -1.00 -9.34
CA VAL A 19 -1.87 0.36 -9.01
C VAL A 19 -0.52 0.29 -8.31
N ALA A 20 0.56 0.60 -9.02
CA ALA A 20 1.89 0.61 -8.43
C ALA A 20 2.03 1.71 -7.36
N THR A 21 2.75 1.42 -6.28
CA THR A 21 3.18 2.43 -5.30
C THR A 21 4.68 2.28 -5.02
N PRO A 22 5.45 3.39 -4.98
CA PRO A 22 6.86 3.36 -4.59
C PRO A 22 7.05 3.18 -3.08
N ASN A 23 5.99 3.40 -2.28
CA ASN A 23 6.06 3.33 -0.83
C ASN A 23 5.69 1.93 -0.35
N ALA A 24 6.66 1.16 0.14
CA ALA A 24 6.41 -0.15 0.72
C ALA A 24 7.33 -0.46 1.90
N VAL A 25 6.82 -1.22 2.88
CA VAL A 25 7.62 -1.81 3.95
C VAL A 25 7.77 -3.29 3.69
N VAL A 26 8.99 -3.75 3.41
CA VAL A 26 9.30 -5.16 3.14
C VAL A 26 9.60 -5.88 4.45
N THR A 27 9.06 -7.08 4.59
CA THR A 27 9.32 -8.01 5.68
C THR A 27 9.64 -9.39 5.11
N LYS A 28 9.91 -10.39 5.95
CA LYS A 28 10.18 -11.74 5.46
C LYS A 28 8.90 -12.35 4.85
N GLY A 29 8.92 -12.66 3.55
CA GLY A 29 7.86 -13.37 2.85
C GLY A 29 6.69 -12.50 2.38
N HIS A 30 6.72 -11.20 2.66
CA HIS A 30 5.69 -10.26 2.23
C HIS A 30 6.17 -8.80 2.32
N ARG A 31 5.34 -7.89 1.82
CA ARG A 31 5.48 -6.45 1.98
C ARG A 31 4.14 -5.81 2.34
N PHE A 32 4.20 -4.55 2.77
CA PHE A 32 3.03 -3.69 2.92
C PHE A 32 3.13 -2.54 1.93
N ASP A 33 2.27 -2.54 0.92
CA ASP A 33 2.13 -1.44 -0.03
C ASP A 33 1.38 -0.28 0.68
N ILE A 34 1.88 0.95 0.53
CA ILE A 34 1.32 2.15 1.16
C ILE A 34 0.80 3.10 0.09
N TYR A 35 -0.48 3.46 0.19
CA TYR A 35 -1.16 4.40 -0.70
C TYR A 35 -1.62 5.64 0.07
N ALA A 36 -1.67 6.78 -0.62
CA ALA A 36 -2.25 8.00 -0.06
C ALA A 36 -3.74 7.80 0.21
N GLY A 37 -4.20 8.33 1.34
CA GLY A 37 -5.62 8.48 1.62
C GLY A 37 -6.17 9.76 0.99
N THR A 38 -7.46 10.00 1.20
CA THR A 38 -8.11 11.26 0.83
C THR A 38 -8.25 12.10 2.08
N PRO A 39 -7.55 13.24 2.22
CA PRO A 39 -7.69 14.09 3.40
C PRO A 39 -9.14 14.58 3.54
N SER A 40 -9.62 14.69 4.78
CA SER A 40 -10.89 15.37 5.03
C SER A 40 -10.70 16.84 4.71
N VAL A 41 -11.56 17.38 3.87
CA VAL A 41 -11.71 18.83 3.69
C VAL A 41 -12.82 19.23 4.66
N ASP A 42 -12.45 19.76 5.81
CA ASP A 42 -13.36 20.55 6.64
C ASP A 42 -13.47 21.96 6.06
#